data_AF-A0A1V5ZVE6-F1
#
_entry.id   AF-A0A1V5ZVE6-F1
#
_cell.length_a   1.000
_cell.length_b   1.000
_cell.length_c   1.000
_cell.angle_alpha   90.00
_cell.angle_beta   90.00
_cell.angle_gamma   90.00
#
_symmetry.space_group_name_H-M   'P 1'
#
loop_
_entity.id
_entity.type
_entity.pdbx_description
1 polymer ?
#
loop_
_entity_poly.entity_id
_entity_poly.type
_entity_poly.pdbx_seq_one_letter_code
_entity_poly.pdbx_strand_id
1 'polypeptide(L)'
;MKKILIIFLIFGGIFCLAFLYYKPIIFQEGDPRPLFKAIWRLNFSEEKIVKLDLSGEKYLTKSKDGRIILQDYLKLDNFKFSERMGSAYFFTNNTTKIIAIHKYYSRFYSIWSLTRLEKFSEIPWSEYKNNNYKFSFSYPSFSINSKWWNNFFNSEEYLLPNQVLNKNNNFYLTQKYKIEKDIKTGELIKTENTFFPEYDNTYNYPIPWHIVIFNIENETDLEQIIKQKMGPGCSYKTKTPTDFVGNYKIEIDGDGLGLDKTECFANYTYYIIYSPAQKKVAFWSTGQECQIGLGFFPESCFDEKIAASFHFFEE
;
A
#
# COMPACT_ATOMS: atom_id res chain seq x y z
N MET A 1 35.37 -55.54 -10.01
CA MET A 1 35.41 -54.19 -10.62
C MET A 1 34.16 -53.83 -11.43
N LYS A 2 33.74 -54.59 -12.45
CA LYS A 2 32.53 -54.25 -13.26
C LYS A 2 31.24 -54.06 -12.43
N LYS A 3 31.02 -54.86 -11.38
CA LYS A 3 29.85 -54.73 -10.49
C LYS A 3 29.85 -53.44 -9.65
N ILE A 4 31.02 -52.97 -9.23
CA ILE A 4 31.17 -51.71 -8.46
C ILE A 4 30.90 -50.50 -9.37
N LEU A 5 31.40 -50.53 -10.60
CA LEU A 5 31.15 -49.49 -11.61
C LEU A 5 29.65 -49.34 -11.93
N ILE A 6 28.94 -50.47 -12.05
CA ILE A 6 27.48 -50.49 -12.30
C ILE A 6 26.72 -49.89 -11.10
N ILE A 7 27.12 -50.20 -9.86
CA ILE A 7 26.51 -49.60 -8.65
C ILE A 7 26.72 -48.08 -8.64
N PHE A 8 27.93 -47.60 -8.93
CA PHE A 8 28.19 -46.15 -9.02
C PHE A 8 27.37 -45.47 -10.12
N LEU A 9 27.19 -46.09 -11.28
CA LEU A 9 26.35 -45.57 -12.36
C LEU A 9 24.87 -45.54 -11.97
N ILE A 10 24.37 -46.56 -11.27
CA ILE A 10 22.98 -46.60 -10.78
C ILE A 10 22.76 -45.50 -9.73
N PHE A 11 23.64 -45.38 -8.73
CA PHE A 11 23.55 -44.32 -7.72
C PHE A 11 23.68 -42.93 -8.33
N GLY A 12 24.62 -42.74 -9.28
CA GLY A 12 24.77 -41.50 -10.02
C GLY A 12 23.52 -41.16 -10.85
N GLY A 13 22.91 -42.15 -11.50
CA GLY A 13 21.66 -42.00 -12.25
C GLY A 13 20.48 -41.61 -11.36
N ILE A 14 20.32 -42.28 -10.21
CA ILE A 14 19.29 -41.94 -9.21
C ILE A 14 19.51 -40.53 -8.67
N PHE A 15 20.76 -40.16 -8.37
CA PHE A 15 21.11 -38.83 -7.90
C PHE A 15 20.81 -37.74 -8.95
N CYS A 16 21.14 -37.99 -10.22
CA CYS A 16 20.81 -37.09 -11.33
C CYS A 16 19.29 -36.93 -11.50
N LEU A 17 18.53 -38.02 -11.46
CA LEU A 17 17.06 -37.97 -11.57
C LEU A 17 16.44 -37.22 -10.39
N ALA A 18 16.91 -37.48 -9.18
CA ALA A 18 16.48 -36.73 -7.99
C ALA A 18 16.84 -35.24 -8.11
N PHE A 19 18.05 -34.91 -8.55
CA PHE A 19 18.47 -33.53 -8.75
C PHE A 19 17.60 -32.82 -9.78
N LEU A 20 17.30 -33.46 -10.92
CA LEU A 20 16.42 -32.89 -11.94
C LEU A 20 14.99 -32.68 -11.42
N TYR A 21 14.46 -33.61 -10.63
CA TYR A 21 13.13 -33.52 -10.04
C TYR A 21 13.02 -32.41 -9.00
N TYR A 22 14.02 -32.25 -8.13
CA TYR A 22 14.02 -31.26 -7.05
C TYR A 22 14.64 -29.91 -7.43
N LYS A 23 15.21 -29.78 -8.64
CA LYS A 23 15.81 -28.54 -9.14
C LYS A 23 14.91 -27.31 -8.97
N PRO A 24 13.60 -27.34 -9.32
CA PRO A 24 12.74 -26.17 -9.15
C PRO A 24 12.61 -25.70 -7.70
N ILE A 25 12.69 -26.63 -6.74
CA ILE A 25 12.58 -26.34 -5.29
C ILE A 25 13.91 -25.79 -4.77
N ILE A 26 15.03 -26.41 -5.15
CA ILE A 26 16.38 -26.03 -4.68
C ILE A 26 16.76 -24.61 -5.13
N PHE A 27 16.39 -24.25 -6.36
CA PHE A 27 16.75 -22.96 -6.96
C PHE A 27 15.63 -21.91 -6.86
N GLN A 28 14.63 -22.14 -6.01
CA GLN A 28 13.47 -21.24 -5.87
C GLN A 28 13.86 -19.81 -5.43
N GLU A 29 14.94 -19.66 -4.67
CA GLU A 29 15.46 -18.37 -4.18
C GLU A 29 16.68 -17.87 -4.96
N GLY A 30 17.00 -18.50 -6.11
CA GLY A 30 18.19 -18.20 -6.90
C GLY A 30 19.39 -19.09 -6.53
N ASP A 31 20.50 -18.51 -6.11
CA ASP A 31 21.70 -19.26 -5.69
C ASP A 31 21.42 -20.06 -4.41
N PRO A 32 21.53 -21.40 -4.41
CA PRO A 32 21.21 -22.21 -3.25
C PRO A 32 22.34 -22.25 -2.19
N ARG A 33 23.55 -21.79 -2.51
CA ARG A 33 24.71 -21.89 -1.59
C ARG A 33 24.49 -21.17 -0.25
N PRO A 34 23.96 -19.93 -0.20
CA PRO A 34 23.67 -19.24 1.06
C PRO A 34 22.66 -20.01 1.92
N LEU A 35 21.65 -20.62 1.30
CA LEU A 35 20.63 -21.42 1.99
C LEU A 35 21.22 -22.70 2.58
N PHE A 36 22.02 -23.44 1.81
CA PHE A 36 22.67 -24.65 2.33
C PHE A 36 23.59 -24.33 3.52
N LYS A 37 24.37 -23.25 3.43
CA LYS A 37 25.23 -22.78 4.53
C LYS A 37 24.41 -22.45 5.78
N ALA A 38 23.26 -21.79 5.62
CA ALA A 38 22.38 -21.45 6.73
C ALA A 38 21.69 -22.68 7.33
N ILE A 39 21.24 -23.62 6.50
CA ILE A 39 20.68 -24.91 6.95
C ILE A 39 21.72 -25.70 7.75
N TRP A 40 22.97 -25.72 7.29
CA TRP A 40 24.06 -26.38 8.01
C TRP A 40 24.23 -25.78 9.41
N ARG A 41 24.30 -24.44 9.51
CA ARG A 41 24.38 -23.74 10.80
C ARG A 41 23.19 -24.06 11.71
N LEU A 42 21.95 -23.95 11.21
CA LEU A 42 20.75 -24.26 12.00
C LEU A 42 20.67 -25.70 12.55
N ASN A 43 21.40 -26.65 11.98
CA ASN A 43 21.38 -28.05 12.43
C ASN A 43 22.63 -28.47 13.21
N PHE A 44 23.78 -27.89 12.91
CA PHE A 44 25.07 -28.29 13.48
C PHE A 44 25.71 -27.22 14.37
N SER A 45 25.06 -26.06 14.57
CA SER A 45 25.41 -25.07 15.59
C SER A 45 24.23 -24.80 16.53
N GLU A 46 24.45 -23.98 17.57
CA GLU A 46 23.41 -23.57 18.51
C GLU A 46 22.51 -22.44 17.98
N GLU A 47 22.74 -21.99 16.75
CA GLU A 47 22.00 -20.89 16.15
C GLU A 47 20.55 -21.27 15.84
N LYS A 48 19.60 -20.45 16.31
CA LYS A 48 18.16 -20.64 16.08
C LYS A 48 17.65 -19.87 14.86
N ILE A 49 18.36 -18.81 14.49
CA ILE A 49 18.10 -17.94 13.34
C ILE A 49 19.43 -17.59 12.67
N VAL A 50 19.47 -17.58 11.34
CA VAL A 50 20.69 -17.29 10.58
C VAL A 50 20.38 -16.27 9.49
N LYS A 51 21.14 -15.16 9.44
CA LYS A 51 21.06 -14.21 8.33
C LYS A 51 21.59 -14.85 7.05
N LEU A 52 20.82 -14.75 5.97
CA LEU A 52 21.18 -15.25 4.65
C LEU A 52 22.08 -14.24 3.93
N ASP A 53 23.12 -14.76 3.28
CA ASP A 53 24.00 -13.99 2.40
C ASP A 53 23.34 -13.86 1.01
N LEU A 54 22.20 -13.17 0.99
CA LEU A 54 21.39 -12.85 -0.19
C LEU A 54 21.10 -11.34 -0.18
N SER A 55 20.61 -10.79 -1.29
CA SER A 55 20.17 -9.40 -1.31
C SER A 55 19.03 -9.15 -0.31
N GLY A 56 19.15 -8.06 0.45
CA GLY A 56 18.21 -7.63 1.48
C GLY A 56 18.41 -8.29 2.85
N GLU A 57 17.54 -7.94 3.81
CA GLU A 57 17.59 -8.48 5.16
C GLU A 57 16.81 -9.79 5.29
N LYS A 58 17.37 -10.88 4.74
CA LYS A 58 16.75 -12.21 4.79
C LYS A 58 17.34 -13.08 5.90
N TYR A 59 16.49 -13.85 6.56
CA TYR A 59 16.86 -14.74 7.65
C TYR A 59 16.22 -16.12 7.46
N LEU A 60 16.85 -17.15 8.00
CA LEU A 60 16.36 -18.52 7.97
C LEU A 60 16.17 -19.02 9.41
N THR A 61 15.03 -19.65 9.67
CA THR A 61 14.77 -20.40 10.90
C THR A 61 14.29 -21.80 10.56
N LYS A 62 14.30 -22.70 11.56
CA LYS A 62 13.44 -23.89 11.49
C LYS A 62 11.97 -23.43 11.45
N SER A 63 11.13 -24.15 10.71
CA SER A 63 9.70 -23.83 10.59
C SER A 63 8.98 -24.02 11.91
N LYS A 64 9.36 -25.05 12.68
CA LYS A 64 8.90 -25.21 14.06
C LYS A 64 9.44 -24.05 14.91
N ASP A 65 8.53 -23.34 15.59
CA ASP A 65 8.81 -22.21 16.47
C ASP A 65 9.48 -20.99 15.79
N GLY A 66 9.58 -20.98 14.45
CA GLY A 66 10.28 -19.93 13.70
C GLY A 66 9.76 -18.51 14.00
N ARG A 67 8.45 -18.37 14.21
CA ARG A 67 7.84 -17.09 14.62
C ARG A 67 8.35 -16.61 15.97
N ILE A 68 8.40 -17.51 16.96
CA ILE A 68 8.82 -17.17 18.32
C ILE A 68 10.29 -16.77 18.30
N ILE A 69 11.11 -17.55 17.57
CA ILE A 69 12.53 -17.27 17.37
C ILE A 69 12.74 -15.88 16.75
N LEU A 70 11.97 -15.54 15.70
CA LEU A 70 12.08 -14.22 15.09
C LEU A 70 11.64 -13.10 16.05
N GLN A 71 10.54 -13.29 16.77
CA GLN A 71 10.08 -12.32 17.75
C GLN A 71 11.12 -12.08 18.84
N ASP A 72 11.76 -13.14 19.35
CA ASP A 72 12.80 -13.02 20.36
C ASP A 72 14.07 -12.39 19.81
N TYR A 73 14.43 -12.66 18.54
CA TYR A 73 15.53 -11.99 17.85
C TYR A 73 15.29 -10.48 17.76
N LEU A 74 14.08 -10.05 17.37
CA LEU A 74 13.75 -8.62 17.23
C LEU A 74 13.52 -7.90 18.56
N LYS A 75 13.11 -8.61 19.61
CA LYS A 75 13.00 -8.04 20.96
C LYS A 75 14.35 -7.54 21.49
N LEU A 76 15.47 -8.17 21.10
CA LEU A 76 16.81 -7.71 21.49
C LEU A 76 17.08 -6.28 21.01
N ASP A 77 16.50 -5.90 19.87
CA ASP A 77 16.58 -4.55 19.29
C ASP A 77 15.40 -3.64 19.73
N ASN A 78 14.76 -3.94 20.87
CA ASN A 78 13.62 -3.21 21.43
C ASN A 78 12.35 -3.17 20.55
N PHE A 79 12.20 -4.08 19.59
CA PHE A 79 10.97 -4.18 18.82
C PHE A 79 9.92 -5.02 19.53
N LYS A 80 8.69 -4.51 19.58
CA LYS A 80 7.52 -5.23 20.08
C LYS A 80 6.69 -5.74 18.92
N PHE A 81 6.24 -6.98 19.01
CA PHE A 81 5.28 -7.53 18.06
C PHE A 81 3.94 -6.78 18.19
N SER A 82 3.40 -6.31 17.07
CA SER A 82 2.15 -5.56 16.99
C SER A 82 1.02 -6.46 16.51
N GLU A 83 1.10 -6.93 15.26
CA GLU A 83 0.02 -7.69 14.63
C GLU A 83 0.52 -8.61 13.50
N ARG A 84 -0.39 -9.45 12.96
CA ARG A 84 -0.13 -10.33 11.81
C ARG A 84 -1.24 -10.21 10.77
N MET A 85 -0.86 -9.97 9.52
CA MET A 85 -1.77 -10.01 8.36
C MET A 85 -1.25 -11.01 7.34
N GLY A 86 -1.89 -12.18 7.26
CA GLY A 86 -1.44 -13.26 6.39
C GLY A 86 -0.03 -13.73 6.72
N SER A 87 0.90 -13.59 5.76
CA SER A 87 2.33 -13.90 5.92
C SER A 87 3.15 -12.75 6.49
N ALA A 88 2.58 -11.54 6.63
CA ALA A 88 3.27 -10.39 7.17
C ALA A 88 3.11 -10.29 8.70
N TYR A 89 4.22 -10.05 9.38
CA TYR A 89 4.31 -9.84 10.82
C TYR A 89 4.87 -8.46 11.08
N PHE A 90 4.21 -7.71 11.95
CA PHE A 90 4.52 -6.31 12.19
C PHE A 90 5.15 -6.11 13.55
N PHE A 91 6.20 -5.31 13.57
CA PHE A 91 7.00 -5.02 14.75
C PHE A 91 7.23 -3.52 14.85
N THR A 92 7.14 -2.97 16.06
CA THR A 92 7.27 -1.53 16.29
C THR A 92 8.22 -1.24 17.44
N ASN A 93 9.02 -0.19 17.30
CA ASN A 93 9.68 0.48 18.41
C ASN A 93 9.33 1.99 18.38
N ASN A 94 9.93 2.80 19.23
CA ASN A 94 9.57 4.23 19.35
C ASN A 94 9.84 5.06 18.07
N THR A 95 10.74 4.60 17.19
CA THR A 95 11.25 5.40 16.06
C THR A 95 11.10 4.72 14.70
N THR A 96 10.95 3.41 14.66
CA THR A 96 11.01 2.59 13.44
C THR A 96 10.00 1.44 13.51
N LYS A 97 9.56 0.99 12.34
CA LYS A 97 8.71 -0.20 12.21
C LYS A 97 9.45 -1.25 11.41
N ILE A 98 9.24 -2.52 11.73
CA ILE A 98 9.76 -3.64 10.96
C ILE A 98 8.59 -4.49 10.48
N ILE A 99 8.62 -4.82 9.19
CA ILE A 99 7.76 -5.85 8.60
C ILE A 99 8.62 -7.08 8.41
N ALA A 100 8.16 -8.22 8.90
CA ALA A 100 8.72 -9.51 8.59
C ALA A 100 7.76 -10.30 7.71
N ILE A 101 8.14 -10.54 6.47
CA ILE A 101 7.37 -11.39 5.55
C ILE A 101 7.85 -12.83 5.70
N HIS A 102 6.92 -13.71 6.06
CA HIS A 102 7.16 -15.14 6.22
C HIS A 102 6.95 -15.90 4.92
N LYS A 103 7.88 -16.79 4.59
CA LYS A 103 7.75 -17.74 3.49
C LYS A 103 8.26 -19.11 3.89
N TYR A 104 7.53 -20.17 3.55
CA TYR A 104 8.05 -21.53 3.66
C TYR A 104 9.04 -21.80 2.52
N TYR A 105 10.28 -22.11 2.85
CA TYR A 105 11.24 -22.67 1.89
C TYR A 105 11.04 -24.18 1.74
N SER A 106 10.78 -24.86 2.87
CA SER A 106 10.33 -26.24 2.91
C SER A 106 9.48 -26.47 4.15
N ARG A 107 8.96 -27.68 4.33
CA ARG A 107 8.26 -28.07 5.57
C ARG A 107 9.11 -27.88 6.84
N PHE A 108 10.44 -27.84 6.71
CA PHE A 108 11.37 -27.76 7.82
C PHE A 108 11.98 -26.37 8.04
N TYR A 109 12.01 -25.52 7.02
CA TYR A 109 12.67 -24.22 7.09
C TYR A 109 11.76 -23.09 6.58
N SER A 110 11.84 -21.98 7.30
CA SER A 110 11.13 -20.74 7.00
C SER A 110 12.13 -19.63 6.71
N ILE A 111 11.86 -18.88 5.65
CA ILE A 111 12.57 -17.66 5.30
C ILE A 111 11.76 -16.48 5.84
N TRP A 112 12.46 -15.55 6.46
CA TRP A 112 11.93 -14.29 6.94
C TRP A 112 12.63 -13.16 6.21
N SER A 113 11.85 -12.35 5.52
CA SER A 113 12.34 -11.13 4.90
C SER A 113 11.99 -9.95 5.79
N LEU A 114 12.99 -9.32 6.38
CA LEU A 114 12.79 -8.11 7.17
C LEU A 114 12.87 -6.87 6.29
N THR A 115 11.99 -5.93 6.58
CA THR A 115 12.07 -4.58 6.07
C THR A 115 11.93 -3.63 7.23
N ARG A 116 12.94 -2.78 7.42
CA ARG A 116 12.85 -1.64 8.31
C ARG A 116 12.21 -0.48 7.57
N LEU A 117 11.05 -0.08 8.03
CA LEU A 117 10.49 1.22 7.72
C LEU A 117 11.08 2.19 8.73
N GLU A 118 12.12 2.89 8.30
CA GLU A 118 12.45 4.14 8.97
C GLU A 118 11.24 5.07 8.84
N LYS A 119 11.00 5.91 9.85
CA LYS A 119 10.16 7.09 9.61
C LYS A 119 10.81 7.79 8.44
N PHE A 120 10.19 7.74 7.26
CA PHE A 120 10.51 8.70 6.20
C PHE A 120 10.48 10.05 6.90
N SER A 121 11.65 10.67 7.04
CA SER A 121 11.81 11.99 7.59
C SER A 121 10.73 12.89 7.01
N GLU A 122 10.11 13.70 7.86
CA GLU A 122 8.91 14.50 7.59
C GLU A 122 8.75 14.84 6.11
N ILE A 123 7.93 14.08 5.38
CA ILE A 123 7.73 14.34 3.96
C ILE A 123 7.21 15.76 3.84
N PRO A 124 7.87 16.63 3.04
CA PRO A 124 7.41 17.99 2.87
C PRO A 124 5.96 18.00 2.40
N TRP A 125 5.16 18.91 2.93
CA TRP A 125 3.79 19.11 2.47
C TRP A 125 3.74 20.35 1.58
N SER A 126 3.03 20.23 0.46
CA SER A 126 2.77 21.33 -0.47
C SER A 126 1.30 21.71 -0.39
N GLU A 127 1.01 22.99 -0.60
CA GLU A 127 -0.36 23.47 -0.74
C GLU A 127 -0.72 23.54 -2.22
N TYR A 128 -1.84 22.92 -2.59
CA TYR A 128 -2.49 23.15 -3.88
C TYR A 128 -3.55 24.24 -3.70
N LYS A 129 -3.53 25.25 -4.56
CA LYS A 129 -4.52 26.33 -4.59
C LYS A 129 -5.10 26.47 -6.00
N ASN A 130 -6.43 26.43 -6.11
CA ASN A 130 -7.12 26.69 -7.36
C ASN A 130 -7.99 27.95 -7.26
N ASN A 131 -7.56 29.03 -7.91
CA ASN A 131 -8.27 30.31 -7.85
C ASN A 131 -9.61 30.28 -8.62
N ASN A 132 -9.69 29.52 -9.72
CA ASN A 132 -10.92 29.44 -10.53
C ASN A 132 -12.06 28.77 -9.75
N TYR A 133 -11.73 27.72 -8.99
CA TYR A 133 -12.69 27.00 -8.17
C TYR A 133 -12.73 27.45 -6.71
N LYS A 134 -11.82 28.34 -6.30
CA LYS A 134 -11.70 28.93 -4.95
C LYS A 134 -11.54 27.91 -3.83
N PHE A 135 -10.65 26.94 -4.01
CA PHE A 135 -10.34 25.93 -2.99
C PHE A 135 -8.86 25.63 -2.90
N SER A 136 -8.43 25.16 -1.73
CA SER A 136 -7.11 24.63 -1.49
C SER A 136 -7.13 23.38 -0.62
N PHE A 137 -6.05 22.62 -0.73
CA PHE A 137 -5.75 21.50 0.17
C PHE A 137 -4.24 21.28 0.21
N SER A 138 -3.76 20.71 1.32
CA SER A 138 -2.38 20.29 1.48
C SER A 138 -2.20 18.83 1.07
N TYR A 139 -1.07 18.52 0.44
CA TYR A 139 -0.71 17.17 0.04
C TYR A 139 0.78 16.91 0.24
N PRO A 140 1.20 15.66 0.47
CA PRO A 140 2.60 15.33 0.63
C PRO A 140 3.31 15.51 -0.72
N SER A 141 4.48 16.17 -0.74
CA SER A 141 5.24 16.38 -1.97
C SER A 141 5.68 15.08 -2.62
N PHE A 142 5.79 13.98 -1.85
CA PHE A 142 6.17 12.66 -2.34
C PHE A 142 5.25 11.57 -1.79
N SER A 143 5.06 10.51 -2.57
CA SER A 143 4.39 9.28 -2.12
C SER A 143 4.95 8.07 -2.85
N ILE A 144 4.55 6.87 -2.43
CA ILE A 144 4.83 5.61 -3.13
C ILE A 144 3.51 5.08 -3.69
N ASN A 145 3.52 4.67 -4.96
CA ASN A 145 2.35 4.05 -5.58
C ASN A 145 1.94 2.79 -4.81
N SER A 146 0.65 2.58 -4.57
CA SER A 146 0.18 1.39 -3.84
C SER A 146 0.51 0.06 -4.54
N LYS A 147 0.66 0.06 -5.87
CA LYS A 147 1.18 -1.10 -6.62
C LYS A 147 2.57 -1.54 -6.13
N TRP A 148 3.37 -0.60 -5.65
CA TRP A 148 4.74 -0.83 -5.20
C TRP A 148 4.87 -0.99 -3.70
N TRP A 149 3.78 -0.89 -2.93
CA TRP A 149 3.86 -1.05 -1.48
C TRP A 149 4.36 -2.44 -1.07
N ASN A 150 4.20 -3.48 -1.90
CA ASN A 150 4.78 -4.80 -1.63
C ASN A 150 6.29 -4.90 -1.93
N ASN A 151 6.88 -3.94 -2.64
CA ASN A 151 8.30 -3.91 -3.01
C ASN A 151 9.10 -3.07 -2.02
N PHE A 152 9.16 -3.56 -0.79
CA PHE A 152 9.71 -2.86 0.36
C PHE A 152 11.25 -2.67 0.35
N PHE A 153 11.97 -3.35 -0.55
CA PHE A 153 13.44 -3.40 -0.52
C PHE A 153 14.12 -2.15 -1.13
N ASN A 154 13.42 -1.36 -1.95
CA ASN A 154 13.95 -0.17 -2.63
C ASN A 154 12.95 1.02 -2.58
N SER A 155 12.33 1.27 -1.42
CA SER A 155 11.25 2.26 -1.32
C SER A 155 11.63 3.67 -1.79
N GLU A 156 12.91 4.06 -1.69
CA GLU A 156 13.44 5.33 -2.21
C GLU A 156 13.33 5.46 -3.74
N GLU A 157 13.52 4.37 -4.49
CA GLU A 157 13.42 4.39 -5.96
C GLU A 157 11.97 4.62 -6.44
N TYR A 158 11.01 4.21 -5.60
CA TYR A 158 9.58 4.31 -5.83
C TYR A 158 8.92 5.54 -5.16
N LEU A 159 9.69 6.29 -4.36
CA LEU A 159 9.26 7.54 -3.77
C LEU A 159 9.31 8.63 -4.85
N LEU A 160 8.14 9.00 -5.34
CA LEU A 160 8.00 9.91 -6.48
C LEU A 160 7.27 11.18 -6.08
N PRO A 161 7.58 12.31 -6.74
CA PRO A 161 6.88 13.55 -6.47
C PRO A 161 5.40 13.41 -6.84
N ASN A 162 4.53 14.00 -6.04
CA ASN A 162 3.11 14.11 -6.33
C ASN A 162 2.82 15.38 -7.12
N GLN A 163 1.72 15.36 -7.86
CA GLN A 163 1.17 16.49 -8.59
C GLN A 163 -0.35 16.45 -8.57
N VAL A 164 -0.97 17.59 -8.83
CA VAL A 164 -2.41 17.70 -9.05
C VAL A 164 -2.66 18.00 -10.52
N LEU A 165 -3.35 17.09 -11.20
CA LEU A 165 -3.83 17.28 -12.57
C LEU A 165 -5.31 17.67 -12.53
N ASN A 166 -5.76 18.53 -13.44
CA ASN A 166 -7.17 18.91 -13.51
C ASN A 166 -7.73 18.96 -14.93
N LYS A 167 -8.98 18.53 -15.09
CA LYS A 167 -9.77 18.63 -16.33
C LYS A 167 -11.18 19.07 -15.96
N ASN A 168 -11.56 20.27 -16.38
CA ASN A 168 -12.81 20.92 -16.00
C ASN A 168 -12.95 21.04 -14.48
N ASN A 169 -13.97 20.40 -13.89
CA ASN A 169 -14.26 20.40 -12.46
C ASN A 169 -13.73 19.15 -11.72
N ASN A 170 -12.88 18.36 -12.39
CA ASN A 170 -12.28 17.13 -11.84
C ASN A 170 -10.80 17.40 -11.55
N PHE A 171 -10.34 17.00 -10.36
CA PHE A 171 -9.00 17.22 -9.85
C PHE A 171 -8.42 15.90 -9.33
N TYR A 172 -7.23 15.56 -9.76
CA TYR A 172 -6.59 14.28 -9.49
C TYR A 172 -5.23 14.51 -8.83
N LEU A 173 -5.11 14.14 -7.57
CA LEU A 173 -3.82 14.04 -6.89
C LEU A 173 -3.22 12.67 -7.20
N THR A 174 -2.04 12.67 -7.81
CA THR A 174 -1.36 11.47 -8.29
C THR A 174 0.15 11.66 -8.28
N GLN A 175 0.90 10.58 -8.50
CA GLN A 175 2.34 10.67 -8.72
C GLN A 175 2.64 11.28 -10.10
N LYS A 176 3.66 12.14 -10.15
CA LYS A 176 4.13 12.79 -11.37
C LYS A 176 4.70 11.81 -12.38
N TYR A 177 5.26 10.70 -11.92
CA TYR A 177 5.84 9.69 -12.79
C TYR A 177 5.19 8.33 -12.54
N LYS A 178 4.92 7.59 -13.61
CA LYS A 178 4.64 6.16 -13.58
C LYS A 178 5.97 5.42 -13.66
N ILE A 179 6.16 4.43 -12.81
CA ILE A 179 7.28 3.49 -12.90
C ILE A 179 6.82 2.20 -13.54
N GLU A 180 7.59 1.71 -14.49
CA GLU A 180 7.51 0.36 -15.02
C GLU A 180 8.89 -0.31 -14.90
N LYS A 181 8.92 -1.62 -14.70
CA LYS A 181 10.16 -2.38 -14.63
C LYS A 181 10.31 -3.15 -15.94
N ASP A 182 11.39 -2.90 -16.67
CA ASP A 182 11.73 -3.69 -17.84
C ASP A 182 12.00 -5.14 -17.39
N ILE A 183 11.26 -6.09 -17.98
CA ILE A 183 11.31 -7.50 -17.55
C ILE A 183 12.66 -8.15 -17.93
N LYS A 184 13.32 -7.66 -18.98
CA LYS A 184 14.56 -8.23 -19.52
C LYS A 184 15.78 -7.66 -18.81
N THR A 185 15.83 -6.35 -18.60
CA THR A 185 16.99 -5.67 -18.00
C THR A 185 16.84 -5.44 -16.50
N GLY A 186 15.60 -5.44 -16.00
CA GLY A 186 15.29 -5.08 -14.61
C GLY A 186 15.35 -3.57 -14.33
N GLU A 187 15.59 -2.74 -15.35
CA GLU A 187 15.69 -1.29 -15.24
C GLU A 187 14.32 -0.64 -14.96
N LEU A 188 14.33 0.45 -14.19
CA LEU A 188 13.13 1.24 -13.90
C LEU A 188 12.94 2.32 -14.95
N ILE A 189 11.88 2.19 -15.75
CA ILE A 189 11.46 3.19 -16.72
C ILE A 189 10.50 4.15 -16.03
N LYS A 190 10.82 5.45 -16.05
CA LYS A 190 9.98 6.53 -15.52
C LYS A 190 9.32 7.27 -16.68
N THR A 191 8.00 7.29 -16.70
CA THR A 191 7.21 8.03 -17.69
C THR A 191 6.40 9.10 -16.98
N GLU A 192 6.42 10.33 -17.46
CA GLU A 192 5.60 11.40 -16.88
C GLU A 192 4.11 11.07 -17.01
N ASN A 193 3.40 11.22 -15.91
CA ASN A 193 1.98 10.94 -15.83
C ASN A 193 1.21 12.20 -16.27
N THR A 194 0.63 12.13 -17.46
CA THR A 194 -0.27 13.17 -18.00
C THR A 194 -1.71 12.64 -18.10
N PHE A 195 -1.97 11.47 -17.54
CA PHE A 195 -3.23 10.76 -17.72
C PHE A 195 -4.33 11.38 -16.87
N PHE A 196 -5.41 11.77 -17.55
CA PHE A 196 -6.70 12.06 -16.92
C PHE A 196 -7.54 10.79 -17.00
N PRO A 197 -7.94 10.17 -15.88
CA PRO A 197 -8.87 9.06 -15.91
C PRO A 197 -10.15 9.47 -16.64
N GLU A 198 -10.38 8.89 -17.81
CA GLU A 198 -11.71 8.88 -18.40
C GLU A 198 -12.44 7.72 -17.72
N TYR A 199 -13.49 8.03 -16.95
CA TYR A 199 -14.32 7.02 -16.31
C TYR A 199 -15.03 6.21 -17.40
N ASP A 200 -14.39 5.17 -17.91
CA ASP A 200 -14.92 4.24 -18.91
C ASP A 200 -15.48 2.95 -18.27
N ASN A 201 -15.68 2.97 -16.94
CA ASN A 201 -16.06 1.83 -16.10
C ASN A 201 -15.03 0.68 -16.07
N THR A 202 -13.84 0.84 -16.64
CA THR A 202 -12.73 -0.12 -16.47
C THR A 202 -11.86 0.30 -15.30
N TYR A 203 -11.92 -0.47 -14.21
CA TYR A 203 -11.19 -0.19 -12.98
C TYR A 203 -9.72 -0.61 -13.12
N ASN A 204 -8.85 0.34 -13.46
CA ASN A 204 -7.40 0.14 -13.37
C ASN A 204 -6.85 0.76 -12.07
N TYR A 205 -6.32 -0.10 -11.21
CA TYR A 205 -5.75 0.25 -9.91
C TYR A 205 -4.29 0.75 -10.05
N PRO A 206 -3.83 1.70 -9.22
CA PRO A 206 -4.60 2.47 -8.25
C PRO A 206 -5.33 3.67 -8.85
N ILE A 207 -6.50 3.95 -8.30
CA ILE A 207 -7.30 5.12 -8.65
C ILE A 207 -6.64 6.33 -7.99
N PRO A 208 -6.30 7.40 -8.73
CA PRO A 208 -5.79 8.63 -8.13
C PRO A 208 -6.82 9.24 -7.19
N TRP A 209 -6.34 10.01 -6.21
CA TRP A 209 -7.23 10.72 -5.29
C TRP A 209 -7.98 11.81 -6.05
N HIS A 210 -9.31 11.67 -6.14
CA HIS A 210 -10.13 12.38 -7.12
C HIS A 210 -11.19 13.25 -6.44
N ILE A 211 -11.05 14.57 -6.59
CA ILE A 211 -12.05 15.56 -6.18
C ILE A 211 -12.84 16.04 -7.38
N VAL A 212 -14.17 16.10 -7.22
CA VAL A 212 -15.07 16.78 -8.14
C VAL A 212 -15.73 17.95 -7.44
N ILE A 213 -15.69 19.12 -8.06
CA ILE A 213 -16.34 20.34 -7.55
C ILE A 213 -17.64 20.60 -8.33
N PHE A 214 -18.72 20.91 -7.63
CA PHE A 214 -19.99 21.33 -8.22
C PHE A 214 -20.39 22.70 -7.70
N ASN A 215 -21.02 23.50 -8.57
CA ASN A 215 -21.71 24.71 -8.16
C ASN A 215 -23.13 24.34 -7.70
N ILE A 216 -23.58 24.92 -6.60
CA ILE A 216 -24.91 24.70 -6.02
C ILE A 216 -25.45 25.99 -5.42
N GLU A 217 -26.73 26.26 -5.59
CA GLU A 217 -27.36 27.48 -5.05
C GLU A 217 -27.80 27.30 -3.59
N ASN A 218 -28.22 26.08 -3.23
CA ASN A 218 -28.80 25.79 -1.92
C ASN A 218 -28.70 24.30 -1.55
N GLU A 219 -29.23 23.94 -0.38
CA GLU A 219 -29.20 22.56 0.14
C GLU A 219 -30.08 21.58 -0.66
N THR A 220 -31.07 22.06 -1.41
CA THR A 220 -31.85 21.22 -2.34
C THR A 220 -30.99 20.72 -3.49
N ASP A 221 -30.11 21.57 -4.03
CA ASP A 221 -29.16 21.16 -5.08
C ASP A 221 -28.14 20.17 -4.52
N LEU A 222 -27.69 20.37 -3.27
CA LEU A 222 -26.82 19.44 -2.56
C LEU A 222 -27.46 18.05 -2.44
N GLU A 223 -28.73 17.98 -2.03
CA GLU A 223 -29.52 16.75 -1.95
C GLU A 223 -29.57 16.02 -3.30
N GLN A 224 -29.81 16.76 -4.39
CA GLN A 224 -29.86 16.20 -5.74
C GLN A 224 -28.50 15.61 -6.17
N ILE A 225 -27.40 16.31 -5.87
CA ILE A 225 -26.05 15.82 -6.18
C ILE A 225 -25.72 14.56 -5.36
N ILE A 226 -26.06 14.53 -4.07
CA ILE A 226 -25.87 13.35 -3.22
C ILE A 226 -26.57 12.15 -3.86
N LYS A 227 -27.84 12.31 -4.24
CA LYS A 227 -28.61 11.24 -4.91
C LYS A 227 -28.02 10.82 -6.24
N GLN A 228 -27.58 11.77 -7.06
CA GLN A 228 -26.95 11.48 -8.34
C GLN A 228 -25.64 10.70 -8.19
N LYS A 229 -24.83 11.02 -7.17
CA LYS A 229 -23.50 10.44 -6.98
C LYS A 229 -23.49 9.15 -6.19
N MET A 230 -24.42 8.99 -5.26
CA MET A 230 -24.38 7.91 -4.26
C MET A 230 -25.58 6.96 -4.36
N GLY A 231 -26.62 7.37 -5.10
CA GLY A 231 -27.83 6.60 -5.33
C GLY A 231 -29.07 7.28 -4.75
N PRO A 232 -30.26 7.00 -5.31
CA PRO A 232 -31.50 7.70 -4.96
C PRO A 232 -31.95 7.49 -3.50
N GLY A 233 -31.48 6.42 -2.86
CA GLY A 233 -31.75 6.13 -1.44
C GLY A 233 -30.91 6.96 -0.47
N CYS A 234 -29.91 7.72 -0.94
CA CYS A 234 -29.11 8.58 -0.07
C CYS A 234 -29.77 9.95 0.13
N SER A 235 -29.67 10.51 1.34
CA SER A 235 -30.12 11.87 1.62
C SER A 235 -29.13 12.64 2.49
N TYR A 236 -29.16 13.95 2.38
CA TYR A 236 -28.51 14.88 3.30
C TYR A 236 -29.08 14.68 4.70
N LYS A 237 -28.20 14.52 5.70
CA LYS A 237 -28.58 14.41 7.10
C LYS A 237 -28.30 15.69 7.85
N THR A 238 -27.03 16.08 7.89
CA THR A 238 -26.57 17.23 8.66
C THR A 238 -25.25 17.74 8.10
N LYS A 239 -24.85 18.92 8.57
CA LYS A 239 -23.56 19.53 8.28
C LYS A 239 -22.85 19.90 9.56
N THR A 240 -21.59 19.53 9.68
CA THR A 240 -20.73 19.86 10.81
C THR A 240 -19.66 20.86 10.36
N PRO A 241 -19.44 21.97 11.07
CA PRO A 241 -18.36 22.90 10.75
C PRO A 241 -17.00 22.19 10.69
N THR A 242 -16.15 22.58 9.75
CA THR A 242 -14.73 22.19 9.75
C THR A 242 -13.89 23.24 10.50
N ASP A 243 -12.58 23.03 10.57
CA ASP A 243 -11.65 24.02 11.12
C ASP A 243 -11.57 25.32 10.29
N PHE A 244 -12.14 25.30 9.07
CA PHE A 244 -12.16 26.44 8.16
C PHE A 244 -13.53 27.10 8.17
N VAL A 245 -13.58 28.37 8.56
CA VAL A 245 -14.82 29.16 8.62
C VAL A 245 -15.57 29.10 7.29
N GLY A 246 -16.89 28.90 7.35
CA GLY A 246 -17.75 28.84 6.15
C GLY A 246 -17.66 27.52 5.37
N ASN A 247 -16.92 26.53 5.86
CA ASN A 247 -16.84 25.19 5.29
C ASN A 247 -17.47 24.17 6.24
N TYR A 248 -18.24 23.25 5.68
CA TYR A 248 -18.97 22.24 6.44
C TYR A 248 -18.74 20.86 5.83
N LYS A 249 -18.41 19.89 6.68
CA LYS A 249 -18.46 18.48 6.31
C LYS A 249 -19.91 18.02 6.33
N ILE A 250 -20.33 17.35 5.26
CA ILE A 250 -21.70 16.84 5.12
C ILE A 250 -21.74 15.38 5.56
N GLU A 251 -22.71 15.07 6.42
CA GLU A 251 -23.11 13.71 6.75
C GLU A 251 -24.35 13.34 5.93
N ILE A 252 -24.41 12.10 5.48
CA ILE A 252 -25.48 11.53 4.68
C ILE A 252 -26.18 10.43 5.48
N ASP A 253 -27.50 10.34 5.33
CA ASP A 253 -28.28 9.21 5.79
C ASP A 253 -28.45 8.21 4.64
N GLY A 254 -28.29 6.93 5.00
CA GLY A 254 -28.67 5.83 4.13
C GLY A 254 -30.15 5.52 4.25
N ASP A 255 -30.62 4.63 3.38
CA ASP A 255 -32.02 4.15 3.36
C ASP A 255 -32.35 3.13 4.46
N GLY A 256 -31.37 2.77 5.29
CA GLY A 256 -31.52 1.79 6.38
C GLY A 256 -31.65 0.34 5.90
N LEU A 257 -31.43 0.07 4.61
CA LEU A 257 -31.51 -1.27 4.03
C LEU A 257 -30.17 -2.01 4.04
N GLY A 258 -30.22 -3.33 3.89
CA GLY A 258 -29.02 -4.16 3.73
C GLY A 258 -28.32 -3.91 2.39
N LEU A 259 -27.03 -4.24 2.30
CA LEU A 259 -26.20 -4.04 1.10
C LEU A 259 -26.76 -4.70 -0.18
N ASP A 260 -27.57 -5.74 -0.04
CA ASP A 260 -28.24 -6.45 -1.14
C ASP A 260 -29.45 -5.70 -1.71
N LYS A 261 -29.96 -4.70 -1.00
CA LYS A 261 -31.21 -3.99 -1.29
C LYS A 261 -31.10 -2.47 -1.26
N THR A 262 -29.99 -1.95 -0.74
CA THR A 262 -29.81 -0.50 -0.60
C THR A 262 -29.68 0.16 -1.95
N GLU A 263 -30.36 1.29 -2.09
CA GLU A 263 -30.17 2.24 -3.18
C GLU A 263 -29.27 3.40 -2.75
N CYS A 264 -28.64 3.29 -1.58
CA CYS A 264 -27.62 4.21 -1.08
C CYS A 264 -26.29 3.48 -0.89
N PHE A 265 -25.41 3.56 -1.89
CA PHE A 265 -24.10 2.89 -1.86
C PHE A 265 -23.06 3.61 -0.99
N ALA A 266 -23.52 4.41 -0.03
CA ALA A 266 -22.71 5.16 0.92
C ALA A 266 -22.03 4.24 1.94
N ASN A 267 -20.85 3.73 1.62
CA ASN A 267 -20.08 2.91 2.57
C ASN A 267 -19.17 3.74 3.50
N TYR A 268 -19.59 4.94 3.91
CA TYR A 268 -18.84 5.86 4.81
C TYR A 268 -17.42 6.25 4.35
N THR A 269 -17.05 6.00 3.09
CA THR A 269 -15.72 6.29 2.51
C THR A 269 -15.71 7.53 1.62
N TYR A 270 -16.62 8.46 1.89
CA TYR A 270 -16.78 9.67 1.11
C TYR A 270 -16.58 10.89 1.99
N TYR A 271 -15.99 11.91 1.39
CA TYR A 271 -15.89 13.23 1.97
C TYR A 271 -16.65 14.20 1.07
N ILE A 272 -17.49 14.97 1.72
CA ILE A 272 -18.32 15.98 1.09
C ILE A 272 -18.11 17.25 1.88
N ILE A 273 -17.49 18.26 1.26
CA ILE A 273 -17.31 19.57 1.87
C ILE A 273 -18.19 20.57 1.13
N TYR A 274 -19.04 21.27 1.87
CA TYR A 274 -19.97 22.27 1.37
C TYR A 274 -19.58 23.65 1.90
N SER A 275 -19.53 24.65 1.01
CA SER A 275 -19.48 26.06 1.39
C SER A 275 -20.72 26.80 0.87
N PRO A 276 -21.65 27.19 1.76
CA PRO A 276 -22.81 27.99 1.38
C PRO A 276 -22.43 29.35 0.78
N ALA A 277 -21.43 30.02 1.36
CA ALA A 277 -20.98 31.34 0.90
C ALA A 277 -20.40 31.28 -0.51
N GLN A 278 -19.62 30.24 -0.80
CA GLN A 278 -19.03 30.03 -2.12
C GLN A 278 -19.96 29.32 -3.11
N LYS A 279 -21.16 28.88 -2.67
CA LYS A 279 -22.13 28.17 -3.50
C LYS A 279 -21.53 26.95 -4.20
N LYS A 280 -20.73 26.18 -3.45
CA LYS A 280 -19.97 25.04 -3.98
C LYS A 280 -19.95 23.85 -3.04
N VAL A 281 -19.88 22.67 -3.63
CA VAL A 281 -19.65 21.41 -2.94
C VAL A 281 -18.52 20.64 -3.60
N ALA A 282 -17.64 20.08 -2.79
CA ALA A 282 -16.58 19.17 -3.21
C ALA A 282 -16.96 17.74 -2.80
N PHE A 283 -16.76 16.79 -3.72
CA PHE A 283 -16.96 15.36 -3.51
C PHE A 283 -15.68 14.60 -3.82
N TRP A 284 -15.26 13.72 -2.92
CA TRP A 284 -14.25 12.70 -3.22
C TRP A 284 -14.50 11.42 -2.44
N SER A 285 -14.00 10.31 -2.99
CA SER A 285 -14.00 9.01 -2.31
C SER A 285 -12.57 8.66 -1.91
N THR A 286 -12.37 8.38 -0.63
CA THR A 286 -11.10 7.82 -0.15
C THR A 286 -11.03 6.31 -0.31
N GLY A 287 -12.17 5.65 -0.54
CA GLY A 287 -12.24 4.19 -0.54
C GLY A 287 -11.92 3.60 0.85
N GLN A 288 -11.78 2.28 0.91
CA GLN A 288 -11.38 1.55 2.13
C GLN A 288 -9.86 1.37 2.23
N GLU A 289 -9.15 1.59 1.14
CA GLU A 289 -7.71 1.43 1.04
C GLU A 289 -7.07 2.80 0.92
N CYS A 290 -5.88 2.95 1.50
CA CYS A 290 -5.12 4.16 1.37
C CYS A 290 -4.75 4.41 -0.11
N GLN A 291 -4.90 5.64 -0.58
CA GLN A 291 -4.60 6.05 -1.96
C GLN A 291 -3.24 6.76 -2.04
N ILE A 292 -2.97 7.67 -1.11
CA ILE A 292 -1.72 8.43 -1.05
C ILE A 292 -1.00 8.11 0.26
N GLY A 293 0.18 7.51 0.14
CA GLY A 293 0.93 7.10 1.31
C GLY A 293 2.32 6.57 0.99
N LEU A 294 2.97 6.03 2.02
CA LEU A 294 4.29 5.41 1.93
C LEU A 294 4.25 3.89 2.04
N GLY A 295 3.08 3.33 2.31
CA GLY A 295 2.89 1.90 2.51
C GLY A 295 1.53 1.60 3.11
N PHE A 296 1.29 0.33 3.40
CA PHE A 296 0.00 -0.18 3.91
C PHE A 296 -0.34 0.25 5.34
N PHE A 297 0.54 0.92 6.06
CA PHE A 297 0.27 1.25 7.46
C PHE A 297 -0.62 2.47 7.61
N PRO A 298 -1.49 2.50 8.64
CA PRO A 298 -2.31 3.66 8.94
C PRO A 298 -1.50 4.97 9.06
N GLU A 299 -0.38 4.97 9.79
CA GLU A 299 0.47 6.17 9.91
C GLU A 299 1.26 6.53 8.64
N SER A 300 1.32 5.63 7.67
CA SER A 300 1.89 5.90 6.35
C SER A 300 0.85 6.39 5.36
N CYS A 301 -0.43 6.44 5.76
CA CYS A 301 -1.51 6.93 4.95
C CYS A 301 -1.74 8.42 5.17
N PHE A 302 -1.87 9.16 4.07
CA PHE A 302 -2.00 10.61 4.09
C PHE A 302 -3.39 11.10 3.74
N ASP A 303 -4.29 10.23 3.29
CA ASP A 303 -5.63 10.56 2.79
C ASP A 303 -6.45 11.39 3.79
N GLU A 304 -6.47 11.01 5.06
CA GLU A 304 -7.24 11.73 6.09
C GLU A 304 -6.67 13.14 6.33
N LYS A 305 -5.33 13.27 6.37
CA LYS A 305 -4.68 14.59 6.54
C LYS A 305 -4.87 15.48 5.32
N ILE A 306 -4.86 14.91 4.11
CA ILE A 306 -5.21 15.63 2.88
C ILE A 306 -6.66 16.11 2.97
N ALA A 307 -7.60 15.21 3.28
CA ALA A 307 -9.01 15.50 3.38
C ALA A 307 -9.33 16.58 4.43
N ALA A 308 -8.70 16.50 5.60
CA ALA A 308 -8.87 17.48 6.69
C ALA A 308 -8.36 18.88 6.32
N SER A 309 -7.39 18.98 5.43
CA SER A 309 -6.84 20.27 4.98
C SER A 309 -7.65 20.96 3.88
N PHE A 310 -8.61 20.25 3.27
CA PHE A 310 -9.42 20.79 2.18
C PHE A 310 -10.36 21.88 2.68
N HIS A 311 -10.39 23.00 1.97
CA HIS A 311 -11.37 24.06 2.20
C HIS A 311 -11.59 24.92 0.96
N PHE A 312 -12.78 25.50 0.87
CA PHE A 312 -13.04 26.65 0.02
C PHE A 312 -12.61 27.93 0.74
N PHE A 313 -12.05 28.88 -0.01
CA PHE A 313 -11.62 30.17 0.51
C PHE A 313 -12.35 31.31 -0.22
N GLU A 314 -12.43 32.46 0.46
CA GLU A 314 -12.85 33.71 -0.15
C GLU A 314 -11.60 34.49 -0.62
N GLU A 315 -11.75 35.39 -1.59
CA GLU A 315 -10.64 36.24 -2.05
C GLU A 315 -10.32 37.34 -1.04
#